data_AF-A0A2V8BKX9-F1
#
_entry.id   AF-A0A2V8BKX9-F1
#
_cell.length_a   1.000
_cell.length_b   1.000
_cell.length_c   1.000
_cell.angle_alpha   90.00
_cell.angle_beta   90.00
_cell.angle_gamma   90.00
#
_symmetry.space_group_name_H-M   'P 1'
#
loop_
_entity.id
_entity.type
_entity.pdbx_description
1 polymer ?
#
loop_
_entity_poly.entity_id
_entity_poly.type
_entity_poly.pdbx_seq_one_letter_code
_entity_poly.pdbx_strand_id
1 'polypeptide(L)'
;MASSSTADPTVRLNISDVQQALKAEGIDAWLLYDFRGLNPIALDVTGVARQGGHLATRRWYYLIPATGEPHGLVHAIERNTLAHLPGTTEQYAGRDQLEAGLRRLLAGTGTVDSVCGAHRRRDG
;
A
#
# COMPACT_ATOMS: atom_id res chain seq x y z
N MET A 1 -5.64 -0.95 33.39
CA MET A 1 -6.25 -0.83 32.06
C MET A 1 -5.39 0.09 31.22
N ALA A 2 -4.57 -0.49 30.33
CA ALA A 2 -3.91 0.19 29.21
C ALA A 2 -3.36 -0.93 28.32
N SER A 3 -4.19 -1.46 27.43
CA SER A 3 -3.70 -2.34 26.37
C SER A 3 -3.06 -1.46 25.30
N SER A 4 -1.80 -1.10 25.50
CA SER A 4 -0.97 -0.56 24.45
C SER A 4 -0.58 -1.73 23.55
N SER A 5 -1.19 -1.82 22.38
CA SER A 5 -0.75 -2.73 21.33
C SER A 5 0.61 -2.24 20.85
N THR A 6 1.68 -2.86 21.36
CA THR A 6 3.03 -2.70 20.83
C THR A 6 3.01 -3.35 19.45
N ALA A 7 2.93 -2.54 18.39
CA ALA A 7 3.16 -3.03 17.04
C ALA A 7 4.54 -3.70 17.00
N ASP A 8 4.58 -4.95 16.54
CA ASP A 8 5.78 -5.73 16.40
C ASP A 8 6.72 -5.04 15.39
N PRO A 9 7.96 -4.65 15.79
CA PRO A 9 8.90 -3.97 14.91
C PRO A 9 9.39 -4.84 13.74
N THR A 10 8.95 -6.11 13.65
CA THR A 10 9.41 -7.08 12.65
C THR A 10 8.40 -7.45 11.58
N VAL A 11 7.22 -6.81 11.50
CA VAL A 11 6.27 -7.06 10.40
C VAL A 11 6.92 -6.74 9.06
N ARG A 12 7.45 -7.79 8.42
CA ARG A 12 7.96 -7.78 7.06
C ARG A 12 6.82 -8.26 6.19
N LEU A 13 6.44 -7.45 5.21
CA LEU A 13 5.47 -7.84 4.20
C LEU A 13 5.97 -9.09 3.46
N ASN A 14 5.36 -10.24 3.74
CA ASN A 14 5.56 -11.46 2.97
C ASN A 14 4.48 -11.57 1.89
N ILE A 15 4.88 -11.37 0.64
CA ILE A 15 3.94 -11.37 -0.51
C ILE A 15 3.25 -12.72 -0.65
N SER A 16 3.95 -13.83 -0.41
CA SER A 16 3.38 -15.17 -0.55
C SER A 16 2.24 -15.39 0.45
N ASP A 17 2.41 -14.97 1.70
CA ASP A 17 1.40 -15.16 2.75
C ASP A 17 0.16 -14.31 2.45
N VAL A 18 0.36 -13.06 2.01
CA VAL A 18 -0.74 -12.18 1.57
C VAL A 18 -1.48 -12.79 0.39
N GLN A 19 -0.77 -13.30 -0.62
CA GLN A 19 -1.38 -13.93 -1.78
C GLN A 19 -2.19 -15.18 -1.43
N GLN A 20 -1.72 -15.98 -0.48
CA GLN A 20 -2.47 -17.14 0.02
C GLN A 20 -3.75 -16.71 0.73
N ALA A 21 -3.69 -15.67 1.57
CA ALA A 21 -4.87 -15.12 2.24
C ALA A 21 -5.90 -14.59 1.23
N LEU A 22 -5.46 -13.81 0.23
CA LEU A 22 -6.33 -13.29 -0.82
C LEU A 22 -7.05 -14.42 -1.60
N LYS A 23 -6.33 -15.48 -1.96
CA LYS A 23 -6.92 -16.65 -2.62
C LYS A 23 -7.93 -17.38 -1.75
N ALA A 24 -7.64 -17.54 -0.46
CA ALA A 24 -8.54 -18.22 0.48
C ALA A 24 -9.86 -17.45 0.64
N GLU A 25 -9.81 -16.12 0.54
CA GLU A 25 -10.98 -15.24 0.66
C GLU A 25 -11.66 -14.93 -0.69
N GLY A 26 -11.11 -15.40 -1.82
CA GLY A 26 -11.65 -15.12 -3.15
C GLY A 26 -11.51 -13.65 -3.58
N ILE A 27 -10.49 -12.95 -3.05
CA ILE A 27 -10.16 -11.57 -3.37
C ILE A 27 -9.06 -11.55 -4.43
N ASP A 28 -9.20 -10.73 -5.48
CA ASP A 28 -8.26 -10.72 -6.60
C ASP A 28 -6.99 -9.92 -6.30
N ALA A 29 -7.07 -8.90 -5.45
CA ALA A 29 -5.92 -8.09 -5.07
C ALA A 29 -6.14 -7.28 -3.78
N TRP A 30 -5.03 -6.87 -3.16
CA TRP A 30 -5.00 -5.92 -2.07
C TRP A 30 -4.33 -4.61 -2.50
N LEU A 31 -5.07 -3.50 -2.42
CA LEU A 31 -4.54 -2.18 -2.73
C LEU A 31 -4.17 -1.44 -1.43
N LEU A 32 -2.86 -1.26 -1.23
CA LEU A 32 -2.31 -0.39 -0.19
C LEU A 32 -2.11 1.02 -0.76
N TYR A 33 -2.51 2.01 0.02
CA TYR A 33 -2.42 3.42 -0.35
C TYR A 33 -2.16 4.28 0.88
N ASP A 34 -1.33 5.31 0.71
CA ASP A 34 -1.19 6.35 1.70
C ASP A 34 -0.92 7.73 1.07
N PHE A 35 -1.20 8.76 1.86
CA PHE A 35 -0.83 10.14 1.61
C PHE A 35 -0.51 10.80 2.94
N ARG A 36 0.74 11.22 3.16
CA ARG A 36 1.17 11.92 4.38
C ARG A 36 0.90 11.14 5.68
N GLY A 37 0.90 9.81 5.63
CA GLY A 37 0.69 8.96 6.80
C GLY A 37 -0.73 8.92 7.34
N LEU A 38 -1.72 9.18 6.50
CA LEU A 38 -3.14 9.03 6.86
C LEU A 38 -3.53 7.55 7.06
N ASN A 39 -2.77 6.62 6.49
CA ASN A 39 -3.00 5.19 6.62
C ASN A 39 -1.86 4.49 7.39
N PRO A 40 -1.96 4.42 8.73
CA PRO A 40 -0.91 3.80 9.54
C PRO A 40 -0.71 2.32 9.21
N ILE A 41 -1.77 1.59 8.84
CA ILE A 41 -1.67 0.18 8.44
C ILE A 41 -0.84 0.06 7.17
N ALA A 42 -1.11 0.88 6.15
CA ALA A 42 -0.31 0.85 4.92
C ALA A 42 1.15 1.22 5.18
N LEU A 43 1.43 2.22 6.03
CA LEU A 43 2.79 2.58 6.41
C LEU A 43 3.53 1.46 7.14
N ASP A 44 2.86 0.80 8.09
CA ASP A 44 3.45 -0.26 8.89
C ASP A 44 3.75 -1.49 8.06
N VAL A 45 2.78 -1.93 7.25
CA VAL A 45 2.90 -3.11 6.37
C VAL A 45 3.99 -2.90 5.32
N THR A 46 4.02 -1.74 4.66
CA THR A 46 5.03 -1.47 3.62
C THR A 46 6.39 -1.06 4.18
N GLY A 47 6.47 -0.68 5.46
CA GLY A 47 7.69 -0.17 6.06
C GLY A 47 8.20 1.14 5.43
N VAL A 48 7.35 1.86 4.68
CA VAL A 48 7.71 3.13 4.01
C VAL A 48 8.22 4.17 5.00
N ALA A 49 7.61 4.27 6.18
CA ALA A 49 8.04 5.19 7.24
C ALA A 49 9.42 4.84 7.85
N ARG A 50 9.94 3.63 7.61
CA ARG A 50 11.19 3.13 8.19
C ARG A 50 12.40 3.32 7.27
N GLN A 51 12.21 3.81 6.03
CA GLN A 51 13.28 3.98 5.03
C GLN A 51 14.21 5.20 5.26
N GLY A 52 14.23 5.78 6.47
CA GLY A 52 15.20 6.82 6.84
C GLY A 52 14.92 8.23 6.33
N GLY A 53 13.67 8.56 6.00
CA GLY A 53 13.25 9.88 5.50
C GLY A 53 11.98 10.43 6.17
N HIS A 54 11.61 11.67 5.82
CA HIS A 54 10.31 12.26 6.19
C HIS A 54 9.16 11.42 5.61
N LEU A 55 7.99 11.47 6.26
CA LEU A 55 6.77 10.84 5.74
C LEU A 55 6.53 11.26 4.29
N ALA A 56 6.15 10.30 3.44
CA ALA A 56 5.86 10.54 2.03
C ALA A 56 4.84 11.68 1.89
N THR A 57 5.24 12.75 1.21
CA THR A 57 4.41 13.94 1.07
C THR A 57 3.49 13.86 -0.14
N ARG A 58 3.69 12.87 -1.01
CA ARG A 58 2.91 12.58 -2.21
C ARG A 58 2.19 11.23 -2.08
N ARG A 59 1.14 11.06 -2.89
CA ARG A 59 0.37 9.80 -2.93
C ARG A 59 1.20 8.68 -3.53
N TRP A 60 1.11 7.51 -2.95
CA TRP A 60 1.64 6.28 -3.51
C TRP A 60 0.62 5.15 -3.36
N TYR A 61 0.70 4.19 -4.27
CA TYR A 61 -0.18 3.02 -4.32
C TYR A 61 0.67 1.78 -4.52
N TYR A 62 0.31 0.68 -3.87
CA TYR A 62 0.97 -0.60 -4.00
C TYR A 62 -0.08 -1.71 -4.02
N LEU A 63 -0.18 -2.38 -5.15
CA LEU A 63 -1.13 -3.45 -5.40
C LEU A 63 -0.43 -4.80 -5.28
N ILE A 64 -0.99 -5.68 -4.43
CA ILE A 64 -0.57 -7.07 -4.32
C ILE A 64 -1.68 -7.92 -4.93
N PRO A 65 -1.52 -8.43 -6.16
CA PRO A 65 -2.52 -9.34 -6.74
C PRO A 65 -2.45 -10.69 -6.06
N ALA A 66 -3.55 -11.43 -6.02
CA ALA A 66 -3.61 -12.80 -5.50
C ALA A 66 -2.64 -13.73 -6.26
N THR A 67 -2.38 -13.47 -7.55
CA THR A 67 -1.40 -14.18 -8.36
C THR A 67 -0.59 -13.20 -9.21
N GLY A 68 0.73 -13.40 -9.27
CA GLY A 68 1.65 -12.56 -10.05
C GLY A 68 2.51 -11.65 -9.18
N GLU A 69 3.22 -10.73 -9.84
CA GLU A 69 4.10 -9.76 -9.18
C GLU A 69 3.30 -8.58 -8.58
N PRO A 70 3.73 -8.00 -7.45
CA PRO A 70 3.20 -6.72 -6.99
C PRO A 70 3.53 -5.56 -7.94
N HIS A 71 2.71 -4.51 -7.89
CA HIS A 71 2.85 -3.33 -8.73
C HIS A 71 2.66 -2.04 -7.91
N GLY A 72 3.53 -1.06 -8.12
CA GLY A 72 3.52 0.23 -7.46
C GLY A 72 3.20 1.38 -8.41
N LEU A 73 2.64 2.46 -7.85
CA LEU A 73 2.48 3.74 -8.53
C LEU A 73 2.90 4.86 -7.57
N VAL A 74 3.96 5.60 -7.92
CA VAL A 74 4.54 6.64 -7.08
C VAL A 74 4.63 7.97 -7.81
N HIS A 75 4.68 9.07 -7.06
CA HIS A 75 4.93 10.38 -7.65
C HIS A 75 6.39 10.49 -8.09
N ALA A 76 6.67 11.08 -9.26
CA ALA A 76 8.02 11.21 -9.82
C ALA A 76 9.03 11.93 -8.89
N ILE A 77 8.55 12.88 -8.09
CA ILE A 77 9.33 13.57 -7.04
C ILE A 77 9.82 12.60 -5.95
N GLU A 78 9.00 11.62 -5.56
CA GLU A 78 9.29 10.64 -4.51
C GLU A 78 9.39 9.23 -5.13
N ARG A 79 10.12 9.11 -6.25
CA ARG A 79 10.19 7.89 -7.07
C ARG A 79 10.71 6.64 -6.34
N ASN A 80 11.41 6.83 -5.23
CA ASN A 80 12.03 5.74 -4.47
C ASN A 80 11.17 5.26 -3.29
N THR A 81 9.98 5.82 -3.08
CA THR A 81 9.13 5.50 -1.90
C THR A 81 8.87 3.99 -1.72
N LEU A 82 8.76 3.24 -2.82
CA LEU A 82 8.49 1.80 -2.80
C LEU A 82 9.68 0.96 -3.31
N ALA A 83 10.86 1.56 -3.49
CA ALA A 83 11.99 0.89 -4.15
C ALA A 83 12.56 -0.32 -3.36
N HIS A 84 12.25 -0.41 -2.06
CA HIS A 84 12.62 -1.54 -1.20
C HIS A 84 11.60 -2.69 -1.23
N LEU A 85 10.45 -2.51 -1.88
CA LEU A 85 9.41 -3.52 -2.02
C LEU A 85 9.60 -4.31 -3.34
N PRO A 86 9.18 -5.58 -3.38
CA PRO A 86 9.24 -6.39 -4.60
C PRO A 86 8.29 -5.88 -5.68
N GLY A 87 8.49 -6.36 -6.91
CA GLY A 87 7.66 -6.03 -8.06
C GLY A 87 8.13 -4.78 -8.82
N THR A 88 7.22 -4.23 -9.63
CA THR A 88 7.52 -3.08 -10.50
C THR A 88 6.86 -1.81 -9.97
N THR A 89 7.39 -0.64 -10.32
CA THR A 89 6.80 0.65 -9.91
C THR A 89 6.76 1.63 -11.08
N GLU A 90 5.57 2.11 -11.40
CA GLU A 90 5.34 3.20 -12.35
C GLU A 90 5.40 4.56 -11.66
N GLN A 91 5.73 5.61 -12.43
CA GLN A 91 5.79 6.99 -11.94
C GLN A 91 4.71 7.85 -12.59
N TYR A 92 4.17 8.80 -11.83
CA TYR A 92 3.30 9.86 -12.34
C TYR A 92 3.76 11.24 -11.87
N ALA A 93 3.49 12.29 -12.65
CA ALA A 93 3.85 13.67 -12.32
C ALA A 93 2.64 14.61 -12.16
N GLY A 94 1.45 14.18 -12.59
CA GLY A 94 0.24 15.01 -12.57
C GLY A 94 -1.03 14.18 -12.48
N ARG A 95 -2.19 14.85 -12.39
CA ARG A 95 -3.49 14.21 -12.16
C ARG A 95 -3.84 13.20 -13.26
N ASP A 96 -3.73 13.59 -14.52
CA ASP A 96 -4.15 12.72 -15.62
C ASP A 96 -3.27 11.46 -15.71
N GLN A 97 -1.97 11.57 -15.40
CA GLN A 97 -1.07 10.43 -15.29
C GLN A 97 -1.37 9.56 -14.07
N LEU A 98 -1.74 10.16 -12.93
CA LEU A 98 -2.18 9.42 -11.75
C LEU A 98 -3.44 8.61 -12.06
N GLU A 99 -4.45 9.21 -12.69
CA GLU A 99 -5.69 8.54 -13.06
C GLU A 99 -5.43 7.42 -14.08
N ALA A 100 -4.64 7.69 -15.11
CA ALA A 100 -4.26 6.66 -16.09
C ALA A 100 -3.44 5.53 -15.46
N GLY A 101 -2.51 5.86 -14.56
CA GLY A 101 -1.71 4.90 -13.82
C GLY A 101 -2.56 4.01 -12.92
N LEU A 102 -3.52 4.58 -12.18
CA LEU A 102 -4.46 3.82 -11.36
C LEU A 102 -5.33 2.88 -12.18
N ARG A 103 -5.80 3.32 -13.34
CA ARG A 103 -6.57 2.45 -14.26
C ARG A 103 -5.76 1.27 -14.76
N ARG A 104 -4.47 1.47 -15.07
CA ARG A 104 -3.57 0.37 -15.46
C ARG A 104 -3.26 -0.54 -14.28
N LEU A 105 -2.98 0.03 -13.12
CA LEU A 105 -2.67 -0.70 -11.90
C LEU A 105 -3.79 -1.67 -11.54
N LEU A 106 -5.05 -1.23 -11.66
CA LEU A 106 -6.24 -2.02 -11.34
C LEU A 106 -6.81 -2.79 -12.54
N ALA A 107 -6.12 -2.80 -13.69
CA ALA A 107 -6.63 -3.49 -14.87
C ALA A 107 -6.60 -5.01 -14.64
N GLY A 108 -7.71 -5.69 -14.90
CA GLY A 108 -7.81 -7.15 -14.78
C GLY A 108 -8.03 -7.67 -13.36
N THR A 109 -8.21 -6.79 -12.36
CA THR A 109 -8.69 -7.19 -11.02
C THR A 109 -10.21 -6.96 -10.93
N GLY A 110 -10.95 -7.95 -10.43
CA GLY A 110 -12.39 -7.85 -10.21
C GLY A 110 -12.69 -7.33 -8.81
N THR A 111 -12.42 -8.15 -7.80
CA THR A 111 -12.60 -7.83 -6.39
C THR A 111 -11.30 -7.35 -5.77
N VAL A 112 -11.23 -6.07 -5.42
CA VAL A 112 -10.07 -5.46 -4.76
C VAL A 112 -10.44 -5.11 -3.33
N ASP A 113 -9.73 -5.69 -2.36
CA ASP A 113 -9.76 -5.16 -1.00
C ASP A 113 -8.81 -3.97 -0.89
N SER A 114 -9.20 -2.96 -0.13
CA SER A 114 -8.38 -1.78 0.08
C SER A 114 -8.40 -1.41 1.55
N VAL A 115 -7.21 -1.24 2.14
CA VAL A 115 -7.14 -0.60 3.45
C VAL A 115 -7.28 0.89 3.22
N CYS A 116 -8.49 1.40 3.42
CA CYS A 116 -8.68 2.84 3.54
C CYS A 116 -8.41 3.23 4.99
N GLY A 117 -7.52 4.20 5.21
CA GLY A 117 -7.19 4.75 6.52
C GLY A 117 -8.38 5.49 7.15
N ALA A 118 -9.41 4.76 7.58
CA ALA A 118 -10.52 5.30 8.33
C ALA A 118 -10.12 5.31 9.81
N HIS A 119 -9.48 6.39 10.26
CA HIS A 119 -9.38 6.70 11.68
C HIS A 119 -10.77 7.13 12.16
N ARG A 120 -11.66 6.17 12.44
CA ARG A 120 -12.93 6.47 13.10
C ARG A 120 -12.62 6.66 14.59
N ARG A 121 -12.24 7.88 14.98
CA ARG A 121 -12.38 8.32 16.39
C ARG A 121 -13.87 8.25 16.73
N ARG A 122 -14.28 7.18 17.39
CA ARG A 122 -15.49 7.19 18.22
C ARG A 122 -15.02 7.56 19.61
N ASP A 123 -14.87 8.86 19.84
CA ASP A 123 -14.80 9.38 21.20
C ASP A 123 -16.26 9.65 21.59
N GLY A 124 -16.70 8.98 22.66
CA GLY A 124 -18.02 9.13 23.27
C GLY A 124 -18.04 10.23 24.32
#